data_AF-A0A9D4EG62-F1
#
_entry.id   AF-A0A9D4EG62-F1
#
_cell.length_a   1.000
_cell.length_b   1.000
_cell.length_c   1.000
_cell.angle_alpha   90.00
_cell.angle_beta   90.00
_cell.angle_gamma   90.00
#
_symmetry.space_group_name_H-M   'P 1'
#
loop_
_entity.id
_entity.type
_entity.pdbx_description
1 polymer ?
#
loop_
_entity_poly.entity_id
_entity_poly.type
_entity_poly.pdbx_seq_one_letter_code
_entity_poly.pdbx_strand_id
1 'polypeptide(L)'
;MASQTTQTIEQGEIDLEKSELSDSNQDCDSQDKTKRKYIGSVSEHELSISESKAESKKQAKKKAKHEKQKAEGTKDTEIMNIVDISKQLREINVKLSKVMLKDDSSLENMIETIVGKMKNSLRHRIELLEHKLFEKETENDNLKKDIDNLQKELVSEKKEKKQILLELTKEKESNKENLNDLEQYSRINNVVFHGLPDRDKAETPDETIKLVVETIKKHTGIELGESEID
;
A
#
# COMPACT_ATOMS: atom_id res chain seq x y z
N MET A 1 0.20 -7.87 60.93
CA MET A 1 1.40 -8.37 60.25
C MET A 1 1.16 -8.29 58.77
N ALA A 2 1.83 -7.34 58.11
CA ALA A 2 1.73 -7.11 56.68
C ALA A 2 2.85 -7.90 55.96
N SER A 3 2.54 -8.49 54.81
CA SER A 3 3.56 -8.86 53.83
C SER A 3 3.02 -8.57 52.44
N GLN A 4 3.48 -7.44 51.92
CA GLN A 4 3.38 -7.05 50.53
C GLN A 4 4.41 -7.87 49.75
N THR A 5 3.99 -8.50 48.66
CA THR A 5 4.89 -9.13 47.69
C THR A 5 5.06 -8.15 46.54
N THR A 6 6.20 -7.48 46.49
CA THR A 6 6.63 -6.64 45.36
C THR A 6 7.18 -7.54 44.25
N GLN A 7 6.58 -7.46 43.05
CA GLN A 7 7.19 -7.94 41.81
C GLN A 7 7.97 -6.79 41.17
N THR A 8 9.27 -6.99 41.03
CA THR A 8 10.21 -6.11 40.35
C THR A 8 10.06 -6.28 38.84
N ILE A 9 9.78 -5.19 38.13
CA ILE A 9 9.81 -5.13 36.66
C ILE A 9 11.25 -4.79 36.27
N GLU A 10 12.00 -5.75 35.74
CA GLU A 10 13.28 -5.48 35.09
C GLU A 10 13.03 -4.92 33.69
N GLN A 11 13.37 -3.64 33.52
CA GLN A 11 13.55 -2.99 32.23
C GLN A 11 14.91 -3.41 31.68
N GLY A 12 14.92 -4.16 30.58
CA GLY A 12 16.13 -4.41 29.80
C GLY A 12 16.33 -3.30 28.78
N GLU A 13 17.16 -2.31 29.12
CA GLU A 13 17.86 -1.48 28.14
C GLU A 13 18.71 -2.39 27.24
N ILE A 14 18.56 -2.24 25.92
CA ILE A 14 19.52 -2.77 24.96
C ILE A 14 20.14 -1.56 24.28
N ASP A 15 21.35 -1.23 24.73
CA ASP A 15 22.26 -0.32 24.05
C ASP A 15 22.54 -0.86 22.63
N LEU A 16 22.04 -0.14 21.65
CA LEU A 16 22.42 -0.28 20.24
C LEU A 16 23.72 0.52 20.04
N GLU A 17 24.86 -0.14 20.22
CA GLU A 17 26.13 0.38 19.70
C GLU A 17 26.05 0.48 18.18
N LYS A 18 26.13 1.72 17.70
CA LYS A 18 26.33 2.09 16.30
C LYS A 18 27.71 1.59 15.86
N SER A 19 27.75 0.58 15.00
CA SER A 19 28.91 0.38 14.13
C SER A 19 28.65 1.12 12.83
N GLU A 20 29.50 2.11 12.59
CA GLU A 20 29.56 2.92 11.39
C GLU A 20 30.05 2.04 10.23
N LEU A 21 29.20 1.88 9.21
CA LEU A 21 29.64 1.49 7.87
C LEU A 21 29.24 2.63 6.94
N SER A 22 30.23 3.45 6.65
CA SER A 22 30.18 4.57 5.71
C SER A 22 30.42 4.10 4.27
N ASP A 23 29.77 4.84 3.37
CA ASP A 23 30.14 5.12 1.99
C ASP A 23 30.04 4.02 0.92
N SER A 24 28.94 4.06 0.18
CA SER A 24 29.04 4.34 -1.27
C SER A 24 27.78 5.03 -1.77
N ASN A 25 27.94 6.32 -2.07
CA ASN A 25 27.05 7.12 -2.89
C ASN A 25 26.91 6.49 -4.27
N GLN A 26 25.69 6.32 -4.76
CA GLN A 26 25.44 6.38 -6.19
C GLN A 26 24.14 7.11 -6.48
N ASP A 27 24.31 8.31 -7.00
CA ASP A 27 23.29 9.19 -7.55
C ASP A 27 22.42 8.46 -8.58
N CYS A 28 21.11 8.61 -8.44
CA CYS A 28 20.17 8.53 -9.55
C CYS A 28 19.15 9.66 -9.39
N ASP A 29 19.55 10.82 -9.90
CA ASP A 29 18.65 11.88 -10.35
C ASP A 29 17.63 11.30 -11.33
N SER A 30 16.34 11.46 -11.03
CA SER A 30 15.28 11.49 -12.04
C SER A 30 14.04 12.16 -11.46
N GLN A 31 13.94 13.47 -11.71
CA GLN A 31 12.67 14.18 -11.67
C GLN A 31 11.75 13.61 -12.74
N ASP A 32 10.66 12.95 -12.35
CA ASP A 32 9.53 12.74 -13.26
C ASP A 32 8.25 13.34 -12.66
N LYS A 33 7.99 14.57 -13.11
CA LYS A 33 6.71 15.24 -12.97
C LYS A 33 5.78 14.71 -14.06
N THR A 34 4.98 13.69 -13.75
CA THR A 34 3.83 13.35 -14.60
C THR A 34 2.55 13.14 -13.78
N LYS A 35 1.72 14.18 -13.88
CA LYS A 35 0.29 14.25 -13.56
C LYS A 35 -0.43 12.97 -14.02
N ARG A 36 -1.00 12.19 -13.10
CA ARG A 36 -2.01 11.19 -13.48
C ARG A 36 -3.32 11.90 -13.80
N LYS A 37 -3.55 12.01 -15.12
CA LYS A 37 -4.81 12.36 -15.77
C LYS A 37 -5.94 11.47 -15.26
N TYR A 38 -7.03 12.11 -14.84
CA TYR A 38 -8.38 11.59 -14.96
C TYR A 38 -8.61 11.09 -16.39
N ILE A 39 -9.15 9.89 -16.53
CA ILE A 39 -9.72 9.38 -17.77
C ILE A 39 -11.19 9.06 -17.48
N GLY A 40 -12.08 9.96 -17.93
CA GLY A 40 -13.43 9.58 -18.36
C GLY A 40 -13.34 8.93 -19.75
N SER A 41 -14.34 8.24 -20.31
CA SER A 41 -15.79 8.40 -20.20
C SER A 41 -16.50 7.18 -20.84
N VAL A 42 -17.84 7.28 -20.92
CA VAL A 42 -18.87 6.60 -21.78
C VAL A 42 -19.87 5.84 -20.86
N SER A 43 -21.16 6.16 -20.78
CA SER A 43 -22.13 6.44 -21.84
C SER A 43 -23.32 7.30 -21.38
N GLU A 44 -23.61 8.35 -22.16
CA GLU A 44 -24.90 8.80 -22.71
C GLU A 44 -26.20 8.53 -21.93
N HIS A 45 -26.79 9.63 -21.42
CA HIS A 45 -28.22 9.91 -21.59
C HIS A 45 -28.39 11.43 -21.65
N GLU A 46 -28.46 11.95 -22.88
CA GLU A 46 -29.04 13.26 -23.17
C GLU A 46 -30.56 13.19 -22.96
N LEU A 47 -31.14 14.18 -22.30
CA LEU A 47 -32.43 14.77 -22.65
C LEU A 47 -32.53 16.12 -21.94
N SER A 48 -32.10 17.15 -22.67
CA SER A 48 -32.36 18.56 -22.38
C SER A 48 -33.75 18.93 -22.90
N ILE A 49 -34.62 19.49 -22.04
CA ILE A 49 -35.68 20.40 -22.48
C ILE A 49 -35.61 21.63 -21.59
N SER A 50 -34.96 22.65 -22.15
CA SER A 50 -34.88 24.01 -21.62
C SER A 50 -36.14 24.80 -21.95
N GLU A 51 -36.46 25.69 -21.01
CA GLU A 51 -37.42 26.77 -21.11
C GLU A 51 -37.22 27.64 -22.36
N SER A 52 -38.31 28.12 -22.96
CA SER A 52 -38.27 29.27 -23.86
C SER A 52 -39.53 30.13 -23.67
N LYS A 53 -39.32 31.27 -23.03
CA LYS A 53 -40.23 32.43 -23.04
C LYS A 53 -39.94 33.29 -24.28
N ALA A 54 -41.04 33.87 -24.78
CA ALA A 54 -41.12 35.12 -25.54
C ALA A 54 -40.56 35.14 -26.97
N GLU A 55 -41.48 35.23 -27.93
CA GLU A 55 -41.31 36.15 -29.04
C GLU A 55 -42.67 36.67 -29.54
N SER A 56 -42.66 37.94 -29.90
CA SER A 56 -43.83 38.73 -30.26
C SER A 56 -43.59 39.37 -31.63
N LYS A 57 -44.70 39.58 -32.36
CA LYS A 57 -44.98 40.60 -33.38
C LYS A 57 -45.23 40.13 -34.82
N LYS A 58 -46.22 40.86 -35.36
CA LYS A 58 -46.56 41.19 -36.76
C LYS A 58 -47.40 40.17 -37.51
N GLN A 59 -48.66 40.56 -37.75
CA GLN A 59 -49.03 41.01 -39.09
C GLN A 59 -50.18 42.03 -39.03
N ALA A 60 -49.99 43.12 -39.76
CA ALA A 60 -50.93 44.21 -39.96
C ALA A 60 -50.97 44.56 -41.46
N LYS A 61 -52.08 45.20 -41.87
CA LYS A 61 -52.46 45.77 -43.19
C LYS A 61 -53.35 44.83 -44.02
N LYS A 62 -54.50 45.23 -44.57
CA LYS A 62 -54.97 46.45 -45.29
C LYS A 62 -56.52 46.49 -45.17
N LYS A 63 -57.33 47.51 -45.46
CA LYS A 63 -57.32 48.92 -45.90
C LYS A 63 -58.80 49.39 -45.77
N ALA A 64 -59.03 50.69 -45.58
CA ALA A 64 -60.34 51.33 -45.50
C ALA A 64 -61.04 51.54 -46.87
N LYS A 65 -62.39 51.65 -46.92
CA LYS A 65 -63.19 52.90 -47.07
C LYS A 65 -64.67 52.64 -47.51
N HIS A 66 -65.51 53.67 -47.28
CA HIS A 66 -66.97 53.88 -47.50
C HIS A 66 -67.90 53.38 -46.38
N GLU A 67 -68.44 54.22 -45.48
CA GLU A 67 -69.29 55.44 -45.57
C GLU A 67 -70.79 55.15 -45.69
N LYS A 68 -71.46 55.28 -44.53
CA LYS A 68 -72.87 55.60 -44.21
C LYS A 68 -73.99 55.14 -45.16
N GLN A 69 -74.93 54.35 -44.61
CA GLN A 69 -76.26 54.84 -44.16
C GLN A 69 -77.02 53.78 -43.32
N LYS A 70 -77.74 54.31 -42.30
CA LYS A 70 -78.91 53.85 -41.49
C LYS A 70 -79.67 52.59 -41.99
N ALA A 71 -80.42 51.81 -41.19
CA ALA A 71 -80.80 51.71 -39.78
C ALA A 71 -81.44 50.30 -39.60
N GLU A 72 -81.75 49.92 -38.35
CA GLU A 72 -82.53 48.74 -37.91
C GLU A 72 -81.79 47.41 -37.73
N GLY A 73 -81.81 46.88 -36.49
CA GLY A 73 -81.48 45.47 -36.21
C GLY A 73 -80.48 45.18 -35.07
N THR A 74 -80.23 46.08 -34.11
CA THR A 74 -79.24 45.89 -33.04
C THR A 74 -79.76 45.13 -31.81
N LYS A 75 -80.29 43.92 -31.98
CA LYS A 75 -80.53 43.01 -30.84
C LYS A 75 -80.02 41.59 -31.08
N ASP A 76 -79.99 41.10 -32.31
CA ASP A 76 -79.70 39.68 -32.56
C ASP A 76 -78.20 39.34 -32.64
N THR A 77 -77.34 40.27 -33.07
CA THR A 77 -75.88 40.05 -33.13
C THR A 77 -75.18 40.07 -31.76
N GLU A 78 -75.71 40.86 -30.82
CA GLU A 78 -75.24 40.87 -29.42
C GLU A 78 -75.63 39.57 -28.71
N ILE A 79 -76.86 39.11 -28.93
CA ILE A 79 -77.35 37.85 -28.34
C ILE A 79 -76.54 36.66 -28.89
N MET A 80 -76.21 36.64 -30.19
CA MET A 80 -75.43 35.57 -30.80
C MET A 80 -73.99 35.48 -30.25
N ASN A 81 -73.33 36.63 -29.97
CA ASN A 81 -72.03 36.68 -29.30
C ASN A 81 -72.10 36.25 -27.82
N ILE A 82 -73.17 36.63 -27.11
CA ILE A 82 -73.36 36.25 -25.69
C ILE A 82 -73.60 34.74 -25.56
N VAL A 83 -74.30 34.12 -26.51
CA VAL A 83 -74.56 32.68 -26.54
C VAL A 83 -73.26 31.89 -26.75
N ASP A 84 -72.37 32.34 -27.64
CA ASP A 84 -71.07 31.69 -27.86
C ASP A 84 -70.12 31.84 -26.67
N ILE A 85 -70.07 33.02 -26.04
CA ILE A 85 -69.31 33.25 -24.80
C ILE A 85 -69.83 32.34 -23.68
N SER A 86 -71.15 32.20 -23.56
CA SER A 86 -71.77 31.33 -22.56
C SER A 86 -71.46 29.85 -22.78
N LYS A 87 -71.32 29.43 -24.05
CA LYS A 87 -70.92 28.07 -24.42
C LYS A 87 -69.44 27.83 -24.10
N GLN A 88 -68.57 28.78 -24.42
CA GLN A 88 -67.15 28.73 -24.08
C GLN A 88 -66.93 28.71 -22.56
N LEU A 89 -67.65 29.54 -21.79
CA LEU A 89 -67.61 29.54 -20.32
C LEU A 89 -68.05 28.20 -19.74
N ARG A 90 -69.08 27.57 -20.32
CA ARG A 90 -69.50 26.22 -19.94
C ARG A 90 -68.42 25.18 -20.22
N GLU A 91 -67.80 25.21 -21.40
CA GLU A 91 -66.68 24.32 -21.72
C GLU A 91 -65.48 24.52 -20.80
N ILE A 92 -65.13 25.77 -20.50
CA ILE A 92 -64.04 26.12 -19.58
C ILE A 92 -64.35 25.59 -18.18
N ASN A 93 -65.56 25.81 -17.67
CA ASN A 93 -65.96 25.28 -16.36
C ASN A 93 -65.94 23.74 -16.32
N VAL A 94 -66.40 23.05 -17.38
CA VAL A 94 -66.33 21.58 -17.46
C VAL A 94 -64.87 21.11 -17.46
N LYS A 95 -63.99 21.79 -18.20
CA LYS A 95 -62.56 21.49 -18.23
C LYS A 95 -61.91 21.75 -16.87
N LEU A 96 -62.22 22.89 -16.22
CA LEU A 96 -61.73 23.21 -14.88
C LEU A 96 -62.19 22.18 -13.85
N SER A 97 -63.48 21.82 -13.83
CA SER A 97 -64.00 20.80 -12.94
C SER A 97 -63.32 19.45 -13.17
N LYS A 98 -63.05 19.04 -14.41
CA LYS A 98 -62.28 17.82 -14.69
C LYS A 98 -60.84 17.89 -14.18
N VAL A 99 -60.20 19.06 -14.21
CA VAL A 99 -58.84 19.24 -13.68
C VAL A 99 -58.85 19.27 -12.16
N MET A 100 -59.85 19.91 -11.54
CA MET A 100 -60.03 19.92 -10.09
C MET A 100 -60.46 18.58 -9.50
N LEU A 101 -61.00 17.68 -10.34
CA LEU A 101 -61.35 16.29 -9.98
C LEU A 101 -60.22 15.29 -10.25
N LYS A 102 -59.08 15.72 -10.83
CA LYS A 102 -57.89 14.87 -10.86
C LYS A 102 -57.26 14.93 -9.47
N ASP A 103 -57.70 14.00 -8.62
CA ASP A 103 -57.30 13.93 -7.22
C ASP A 103 -55.77 13.94 -7.04
N ASP A 104 -55.32 14.73 -6.05
CA ASP A 104 -53.93 14.75 -5.56
C ASP A 104 -53.44 13.36 -5.12
N SER A 105 -54.35 12.40 -4.92
CA SER A 105 -54.07 11.00 -4.61
C SER A 105 -53.20 10.31 -5.67
N SER A 106 -53.29 10.68 -6.94
CA SER A 106 -52.41 10.10 -7.98
C SER A 106 -50.97 10.57 -7.84
N LEU A 107 -50.76 11.82 -7.43
CA LEU A 107 -49.43 12.37 -7.18
C LEU A 107 -48.86 11.78 -5.89
N GLU A 108 -49.68 11.69 -4.85
CA GLU A 108 -49.35 11.06 -3.57
C GLU A 108 -48.88 9.60 -3.77
N ASN A 109 -49.64 8.78 -4.49
CA ASN A 109 -49.27 7.39 -4.80
C ASN A 109 -47.95 7.27 -5.57
N MET A 110 -47.69 8.20 -6.50
CA MET A 110 -46.45 8.23 -7.27
C MET A 110 -45.24 8.57 -6.38
N ILE A 111 -45.39 9.59 -5.53
CA ILE A 111 -44.37 9.98 -4.55
C ILE A 111 -44.10 8.82 -3.60
N GLU A 112 -45.16 8.19 -3.06
CA GLU A 112 -45.03 7.07 -2.12
C GLU A 112 -44.33 5.87 -2.77
N THR A 113 -44.61 5.59 -4.04
CA THR A 113 -43.92 4.54 -4.81
C THR A 113 -42.43 4.85 -4.98
N ILE A 114 -42.07 6.08 -5.34
CA ILE A 114 -40.67 6.48 -5.54
C ILE A 114 -39.92 6.45 -4.22
N VAL A 115 -40.49 7.04 -3.16
CA VAL A 115 -39.91 7.05 -1.81
C VAL A 115 -39.77 5.62 -1.28
N GLY A 116 -40.75 4.75 -1.51
CA GLY A 116 -40.68 3.33 -1.17
C GLY A 116 -39.52 2.62 -1.87
N LYS A 117 -39.35 2.82 -3.19
CA LYS A 117 -38.22 2.28 -3.95
C LYS A 117 -36.87 2.80 -3.44
N MET A 118 -36.76 4.10 -3.17
CA MET A 118 -35.55 4.71 -2.62
C MET A 118 -35.22 4.14 -1.23
N LYS A 119 -36.21 4.04 -0.35
CA LYS A 119 -36.08 3.46 0.99
C LYS A 119 -35.57 2.02 0.93
N ASN A 120 -36.15 1.19 0.06
CA ASN A 120 -35.74 -0.20 -0.10
C ASN A 120 -34.33 -0.32 -0.68
N SER A 121 -33.99 0.51 -1.67
CA SER A 121 -32.64 0.55 -2.26
C SER A 121 -31.59 0.97 -1.23
N LEU A 122 -31.88 1.96 -0.39
CA LEU A 122 -30.98 2.40 0.67
C LEU A 122 -30.80 1.31 1.73
N ARG A 123 -31.90 0.68 2.17
CA ARG A 123 -31.85 -0.43 3.12
C ARG A 123 -30.96 -1.56 2.61
N HIS A 124 -31.16 -2.00 1.37
CA HIS A 124 -30.36 -3.07 0.79
C HIS A 124 -28.86 -2.72 0.72
N ARG A 125 -28.54 -1.46 0.40
CA ARG A 125 -27.15 -0.99 0.36
C ARG A 125 -26.51 -0.93 1.74
N ILE A 126 -27.27 -0.55 2.77
CA ILE A 126 -26.81 -0.57 4.16
C ILE A 126 -26.50 -2.00 4.58
N GLU A 127 -27.43 -2.94 4.37
CA GLU A 127 -27.23 -4.36 4.70
C GLU A 127 -25.98 -4.95 4.02
N LEU A 128 -25.77 -4.63 2.75
CA LEU A 128 -24.58 -5.08 2.02
C LEU A 128 -23.28 -4.47 2.55
N LEU A 129 -23.31 -3.20 2.98
CA LEU A 129 -22.14 -2.54 3.58
C LEU A 129 -21.84 -3.10 4.97
N GLU A 130 -22.86 -3.39 5.78
CA GLU A 130 -22.71 -4.03 7.09
C GLU A 130 -22.07 -5.41 6.96
N HIS A 131 -22.53 -6.23 6.00
CA HIS A 131 -21.93 -7.53 5.74
C HIS A 131 -20.46 -7.42 5.33
N LYS A 132 -20.14 -6.52 4.39
CA LYS A 132 -18.76 -6.30 3.96
C LYS A 132 -17.87 -5.78 5.09
N LEU A 133 -18.41 -4.92 5.95
CA LEU A 133 -17.68 -4.43 7.11
C LEU A 133 -17.35 -5.58 8.06
N PHE A 134 -18.32 -6.44 8.36
CA PHE A 134 -18.13 -7.61 9.22
C PHE A 134 -17.09 -8.60 8.65
N GLU A 135 -17.13 -8.89 7.35
CA GLU A 135 -16.11 -9.70 6.68
C GLU A 135 -14.72 -9.08 6.82
N LYS A 136 -14.61 -7.76 6.62
CA LYS A 136 -13.34 -7.03 6.72
C LYS A 136 -12.82 -6.95 8.14
N GLU A 137 -13.68 -6.83 9.14
CA GLU A 137 -13.31 -6.91 10.56
C GLU A 137 -12.80 -8.30 10.91
N THR A 138 -13.47 -9.35 10.45
CA THR A 138 -13.04 -10.74 10.65
C THR A 138 -11.68 -11.01 10.01
N GLU A 139 -11.47 -10.55 8.77
CA GLU A 139 -10.18 -10.64 8.08
C GLU A 139 -9.09 -9.89 8.85
N ASN A 140 -9.38 -8.70 9.36
CA ASN A 140 -8.43 -7.91 10.15
C ASN A 140 -8.02 -8.62 11.45
N ASP A 141 -8.97 -9.22 12.15
CA ASP A 141 -8.69 -9.98 13.37
C ASP A 141 -7.85 -11.23 13.10
N ASN A 142 -8.05 -11.90 11.96
CA ASN A 142 -7.20 -13.00 11.54
C ASN A 142 -5.78 -12.52 11.19
N LEU A 143 -5.66 -11.42 10.43
CA LEU A 143 -4.36 -10.83 10.10
C LEU A 143 -3.58 -10.40 11.34
N LYS A 144 -4.24 -9.86 12.37
CA LYS A 144 -3.60 -9.55 13.66
C LYS A 144 -3.03 -10.80 14.33
N LYS A 145 -3.79 -11.90 14.37
CA LYS A 145 -3.32 -13.17 14.93
C LYS A 145 -2.11 -13.71 14.15
N ASP A 146 -2.14 -13.62 12.82
CA ASP A 146 -1.04 -14.07 11.98
C ASP A 146 0.23 -13.23 12.22
N ILE A 147 0.07 -11.90 12.34
CA ILE A 147 1.17 -11.00 12.71
C ILE A 147 1.75 -11.39 14.08
N ASP A 148 0.91 -11.61 15.09
CA ASP A 148 1.37 -12.00 16.44
C ASP A 148 2.11 -13.34 16.42
N ASN A 149 1.64 -14.30 15.63
CA ASN A 149 2.28 -15.61 15.48
C ASN A 149 3.65 -15.50 14.79
N LEU A 150 3.72 -14.77 13.66
CA LEU A 150 4.96 -14.54 12.94
C LEU A 150 5.99 -13.77 13.78
N GLN A 151 5.55 -12.82 14.60
CA GLN A 151 6.43 -12.10 15.52
C GLN A 151 7.02 -13.03 16.57
N LYS A 152 6.21 -13.94 17.13
CA LYS A 152 6.71 -14.95 18.09
C LYS A 152 7.73 -15.89 17.44
N GLU A 153 7.42 -16.39 16.25
CA GLU A 153 8.31 -17.27 15.48
C GLU A 153 9.65 -16.59 15.17
N LEU A 154 9.61 -15.34 14.69
CA LEU A 154 10.81 -14.56 14.40
C LEU A 154 11.69 -14.36 15.65
N VAL A 155 11.07 -14.13 16.81
CA VAL A 155 11.81 -13.99 18.07
C VAL A 155 12.47 -15.31 18.47
N SER A 156 11.75 -16.44 18.34
CA SER A 156 12.33 -17.76 18.63
C SER A 156 13.49 -18.10 17.69
N GLU A 157 13.34 -17.89 16.38
CA GLU A 157 14.40 -18.16 15.41
C GLU A 157 15.64 -17.29 15.65
N LYS A 158 15.45 -16.00 15.96
CA LYS A 158 16.58 -15.11 16.31
C LYS A 158 17.34 -15.61 17.54
N LYS A 159 16.62 -16.12 18.54
CA LYS A 159 17.23 -16.68 19.75
C LYS A 159 18.02 -17.95 19.43
N GLU A 160 17.43 -18.87 18.67
CA GLU A 160 18.08 -20.10 18.23
C GLU A 160 19.32 -19.83 17.37
N LYS A 161 19.20 -18.95 16.38
CA LYS A 161 20.33 -18.53 15.54
C LYS A 161 21.48 -17.94 16.36
N LYS A 162 21.17 -17.11 17.36
CA LYS A 162 22.18 -16.54 18.27
C LYS A 162 22.88 -17.64 19.08
N GLN A 163 22.13 -18.63 19.54
CA GLN A 163 22.68 -19.77 20.28
C GLN A 163 23.61 -20.61 19.39
N ILE A 164 23.17 -20.99 18.19
CA ILE A 164 23.97 -21.75 17.23
C ILE A 164 25.26 -21.01 16.90
N LEU A 165 25.18 -19.70 16.67
CA LEU A 165 26.36 -18.89 16.35
C LEU A 165 27.38 -18.88 17.50
N LEU A 166 26.91 -18.82 18.74
CA LEU A 166 27.76 -18.86 19.92
C LEU A 166 28.44 -20.24 20.08
N GLU A 167 27.70 -21.32 19.88
CA GLU A 167 28.24 -22.68 19.91
C GLU A 167 29.28 -22.90 18.81
N LEU A 168 28.98 -22.48 17.58
CA LEU A 168 29.88 -22.59 16.44
C LEU A 168 31.16 -21.76 16.62
N THR A 169 31.05 -20.60 17.27
CA THR A 169 32.22 -19.77 17.60
C THR A 169 33.13 -20.47 18.60
N LYS A 170 32.55 -21.05 19.67
CA LYS A 170 33.30 -21.82 20.66
C LYS A 170 33.96 -23.06 20.06
N GLU A 171 33.23 -23.79 19.22
CA GLU A 171 33.76 -24.98 18.54
C GLU A 171 34.91 -24.60 17.60
N LYS A 172 34.77 -23.51 16.85
CA LYS A 172 35.84 -22.99 15.99
C LYS A 172 37.10 -22.63 16.78
N GLU A 173 36.95 -21.98 17.93
CA GLU A 173 38.08 -21.63 18.80
C GLU A 173 38.76 -22.88 19.36
N SER A 174 37.98 -23.83 19.90
CA SER A 174 38.51 -25.10 20.42
C SER A 174 39.23 -25.90 19.33
N ASN A 175 38.67 -25.97 18.12
CA ASN A 175 39.32 -26.66 17.00
C ASN A 175 40.62 -25.96 16.57
N LYS A 176 40.69 -24.63 16.64
CA LYS A 176 41.91 -23.88 16.36
C LYS A 176 43.01 -24.22 17.38
N GLU A 177 42.66 -24.30 18.66
CA GLU A 177 43.61 -24.71 19.72
C GLU A 177 44.09 -26.14 19.49
N ASN A 178 43.17 -27.09 19.27
CA ASN A 178 43.52 -28.48 18.99
C ASN A 178 44.45 -28.63 17.77
N LEU A 179 44.21 -27.86 16.71
CA LEU A 179 45.05 -27.89 15.51
C LEU A 179 46.45 -27.34 15.79
N ASN A 180 46.53 -26.25 16.54
CA ASN A 180 47.79 -25.64 16.96
C ASN A 180 48.61 -26.60 17.84
N ASP A 181 47.96 -27.28 18.78
CA ASP A 181 48.62 -28.26 19.63
C ASP A 181 49.15 -29.43 18.80
N LEU A 182 48.35 -29.95 17.86
CA LEU A 182 48.76 -31.02 16.96
C LEU A 182 49.94 -30.61 16.06
N GLU A 183 49.93 -29.37 15.55
CA GLU A 183 51.04 -28.81 14.76
C GLU A 183 52.33 -28.72 15.60
N GLN A 184 52.23 -28.26 16.85
CA GLN A 184 53.36 -28.19 17.76
C GLN A 184 53.92 -29.58 18.09
N TYR A 185 53.05 -30.56 18.41
CA TYR A 185 53.48 -31.93 18.65
C TYR A 185 54.16 -32.55 17.43
N SER A 186 53.64 -32.30 16.22
CA SER A 186 54.26 -32.81 14.99
C SER A 186 55.64 -32.20 14.70
N ARG A 187 55.97 -31.04 15.27
CA ARG A 187 57.22 -30.32 15.05
C ARG A 187 58.15 -30.34 16.25
N ILE A 188 57.85 -31.10 17.30
CA ILE A 188 58.58 -31.06 18.57
C ILE A 188 60.07 -31.40 18.44
N ASN A 189 60.42 -32.26 17.48
CA ASN A 189 61.81 -32.65 17.20
C ASN A 189 62.43 -31.83 16.06
N ASN A 190 61.71 -30.88 15.48
CA ASN A 190 62.19 -30.09 14.35
C ASN A 190 62.86 -28.82 14.88
N VAL A 191 64.07 -28.54 14.38
CA VAL A 191 64.79 -27.30 14.63
C VAL A 191 64.94 -26.54 13.33
N VAL A 192 64.59 -25.25 13.34
CA VAL A 192 64.71 -24.38 12.17
C VAL A 192 65.99 -23.55 12.30
N PHE A 193 66.92 -23.73 11.36
CA PHE A 193 68.14 -22.94 11.28
C PHE A 193 67.91 -21.73 10.37
N HIS A 194 68.04 -20.52 10.93
CA HIS A 194 67.94 -19.27 10.17
C HIS A 194 69.33 -18.69 9.92
N GLY A 195 69.51 -18.00 8.77
CA GLY A 195 70.75 -17.28 8.46
C GLY A 195 71.92 -18.17 8.01
N LEU A 196 71.64 -19.40 7.56
CA LEU A 196 72.63 -20.19 6.83
C LEU A 196 72.90 -19.53 5.46
N PRO A 197 74.16 -19.48 4.99
CA PRO A 197 74.48 -18.87 3.71
C PRO A 197 73.95 -19.73 2.56
N ASP A 198 73.13 -19.13 1.69
CA ASP A 198 72.67 -19.77 0.47
C ASP A 198 73.87 -20.07 -0.45
N ARG A 199 73.94 -21.29 -0.99
CA ARG A 199 74.93 -21.66 -2.01
C ARG A 199 74.28 -21.70 -3.40
N ASP A 200 74.99 -21.20 -4.41
CA ASP A 200 74.51 -21.09 -5.81
C ASP A 200 74.28 -22.44 -6.54
N LYS A 201 74.47 -23.57 -5.87
CA LYS A 201 74.30 -24.92 -6.45
C LYS A 201 73.10 -25.61 -5.79
N ALA A 202 72.49 -26.56 -6.50
CA ALA A 202 71.46 -27.42 -5.92
C ALA A 202 72.08 -28.23 -4.77
N GLU A 203 71.89 -27.78 -3.53
CA GLU A 203 72.41 -28.43 -2.34
C GLU A 203 71.75 -29.80 -2.16
N THR A 204 72.59 -30.80 -1.91
CA THR A 204 72.14 -32.13 -1.53
C THR A 204 71.88 -32.20 -0.01
N PRO A 205 71.00 -33.09 0.47
CA PRO A 205 70.74 -33.24 1.91
C PRO A 205 72.01 -33.41 2.76
N ASP A 206 72.97 -34.20 2.27
CA ASP A 206 74.24 -34.46 2.95
C ASP A 206 75.11 -33.19 3.08
N GLU A 207 75.08 -32.29 2.09
CA GLU A 207 75.79 -31.02 2.14
C GLU A 207 75.15 -30.05 3.15
N THR A 208 73.82 -30.04 3.24
CA THR A 208 73.08 -29.26 4.24
C THR A 208 73.37 -29.77 5.66
N ILE A 209 73.40 -31.10 5.88
CA ILE A 209 73.75 -31.71 7.18
C ILE A 209 75.16 -31.27 7.62
N LYS A 210 76.15 -31.36 6.72
CA LYS A 210 77.52 -30.93 7.01
C LYS A 210 77.62 -29.46 7.40
N LEU A 211 76.90 -28.59 6.67
CA LEU A 211 76.85 -27.17 6.96
C LEU A 211 76.26 -26.89 8.36
N VAL A 212 75.20 -27.60 8.73
CA VAL A 212 74.57 -27.50 10.05
C VAL A 212 75.53 -27.96 11.16
N VAL A 213 76.18 -29.12 11.00
CA VAL A 213 77.16 -29.66 11.97
C VAL A 213 78.32 -28.68 12.18
N GLU A 214 78.91 -28.17 11.10
CA GLU A 214 80.02 -27.22 11.16
C GLU A 214 79.60 -25.93 11.87
N THR A 215 78.39 -25.45 11.59
CA THR A 215 77.82 -24.24 12.22
C THR A 215 77.61 -24.45 13.71
N ILE A 216 77.04 -25.59 14.13
CA ILE A 216 76.84 -25.91 15.56
C ILE A 216 78.19 -26.03 16.27
N LYS A 217 79.15 -26.77 15.70
CA LYS A 217 80.50 -26.93 16.26
C LYS A 217 81.21 -25.59 16.46
N LYS A 218 81.11 -24.70 15.47
CA LYS A 218 81.71 -23.37 15.52
C LYS A 218 81.15 -22.49 16.64
N HIS A 219 79.83 -22.56 16.89
CA HIS A 219 79.17 -21.68 17.86
C HIS A 219 79.12 -22.26 19.29
N THR A 220 79.05 -23.59 19.44
CA THR A 220 78.85 -24.25 20.74
C THR A 220 80.08 -25.01 21.23
N GLY A 221 81.03 -25.35 20.35
CA GLY A 221 82.20 -26.18 20.68
C GLY A 221 81.91 -27.67 20.85
N ILE A 222 80.66 -28.11 20.62
CA ILE A 222 80.25 -29.51 20.72
C ILE A 222 80.54 -30.22 19.39
N GLU A 223 81.17 -31.39 19.44
CA GLU A 223 81.35 -32.26 18.27
C GLU A 223 80.16 -33.23 18.19
N LEU A 224 79.34 -33.08 17.14
CA LEU A 224 78.26 -34.01 16.79
C LEU A 224 78.75 -34.90 15.64
N GLY A 225 78.45 -36.20 15.71
CA GLY A 225 78.70 -37.12 14.60
C GLY A 225 77.71 -36.92 13.46
N GLU A 226 78.13 -37.06 12.19
CA GLU A 226 77.21 -36.98 11.04
C GLU A 226 76.10 -38.05 11.09
N SER A 227 76.31 -39.14 11.85
CA SER A 227 75.32 -40.21 12.10
C SER A 227 74.36 -39.92 13.27
N GLU A 228 74.47 -38.78 13.93
CA GLU A 228 73.63 -38.39 15.08
C GLU A 228 72.52 -37.40 14.68
N ILE A 229 72.44 -37.08 13.38
CA ILE A 229 71.42 -36.22 12.79
C ILE A 229 70.57 -37.10 11.86
N ASP A 230 69.43 -37.57 12.39
CA ASP A 230 68.36 -38.24 11.63
C ASP A 230 67.33 -37.21 11.13
#